data_AF-A0A1S1PR97-F1
#
_entry.id   AF-A0A1S1PR97-F1
#
_cell.length_a   1.000
_cell.length_b   1.000
_cell.length_c   1.000
_cell.angle_alpha   90.00
_cell.angle_beta   90.00
_cell.angle_gamma   90.00
#
_symmetry.space_group_name_H-M   'P 1'
#
loop_
_entity.id
_entity.type
_entity.pdbx_description
1 polymer ?
#
loop_
_entity_poly.entity_id
_entity_poly.type
_entity_poly.pdbx_seq_one_letter_code
_entity_poly.pdbx_strand_id
1 'polypeptide(L)'
;MARVITVIVRRDGESWSAWSPQCPGLAVAEPTAAELRGALPEALTWYFDGDSDFEILVHLEQELRGVVVRIAQDAFGWERQLVAERLGAALGVEDQAERLRAAPPNSAGEIVYVCALPTDPISWLTAQVDDVADPVVVALPVPQSMLWTLQFGNGSRVGAGPVDVGYLPDTTFGEIMTTFTGPGLKLSA
;
A
#
# COMPACT_ATOMS: atom_id res chain seq x y z
N MET A 1 7.47 19.36 -14.39
CA MET A 1 7.71 18.34 -13.34
C MET A 1 7.37 17.03 -13.99
N ALA A 2 8.29 16.06 -13.94
CA ALA A 2 8.03 14.73 -14.48
C ALA A 2 6.84 14.10 -13.75
N ARG A 3 5.99 13.35 -14.46
CA ARG A 3 4.89 12.61 -13.84
C ARG A 3 5.44 11.46 -12.99
N VAL A 4 4.86 11.19 -11.83
CA VAL A 4 5.26 10.02 -11.02
C VAL A 4 4.30 8.87 -11.31
N ILE A 5 4.86 7.71 -11.65
CA ILE A 5 4.14 6.47 -11.90
C ILE A 5 4.43 5.48 -10.76
N THR A 6 3.40 5.16 -10.00
CA THR A 6 3.43 4.11 -8.98
C THR A 6 3.43 2.75 -9.65
N VAL A 7 4.45 1.95 -9.38
CA VAL A 7 4.57 0.58 -9.85
C VAL A 7 4.58 -0.36 -8.66
N ILE A 8 3.62 -1.27 -8.62
CA ILE A 8 3.57 -2.33 -7.62
C ILE A 8 4.39 -3.51 -8.14
N VAL A 9 5.27 -4.03 -7.30
CA VAL A 9 6.19 -5.13 -7.62
C VAL A 9 5.99 -6.25 -6.61
N ARG A 10 5.86 -7.48 -7.08
CA ARG A 10 5.69 -8.67 -6.23
C ARG A 10 6.52 -9.83 -6.76
N ARG A 11 6.93 -10.72 -5.85
CA ARG A 11 7.48 -12.02 -6.24
C ARG A 11 6.33 -13.02 -6.43
N ASP A 12 6.21 -13.55 -7.64
CA ASP A 12 5.21 -14.53 -8.04
C ASP A 12 5.89 -15.86 -8.38
N GLY A 13 6.00 -16.74 -7.39
CA GLY A 13 6.72 -18.00 -7.52
C GLY A 13 8.20 -17.79 -7.83
N GLU A 14 8.62 -18.21 -9.02
CA GLU A 14 10.00 -18.10 -9.51
C GLU A 14 10.29 -16.78 -10.24
N SER A 15 9.27 -15.95 -10.47
CA SER A 15 9.40 -14.68 -11.20
C SER A 15 9.08 -13.46 -10.34
N TRP A 16 9.43 -12.30 -10.85
CA TRP A 16 9.07 -10.99 -10.33
C TRP A 16 8.12 -10.32 -11.29
N SER A 17 6.96 -9.91 -10.78
CA SER A 17 5.92 -9.23 -11.55
C SER A 17 5.82 -7.77 -11.15
N ALA A 18 5.45 -6.93 -12.11
CA ALA A 18 5.11 -5.54 -11.89
C ALA A 18 3.85 -5.12 -12.64
N TRP A 19 3.04 -4.28 -12.00
CA TRP A 19 1.85 -3.65 -12.56
C TRP A 19 1.70 -2.24 -12.00
N SER A 20 0.81 -1.45 -12.59
CA SER A 20 0.51 -0.10 -12.10
C SER A 20 -0.99 0.18 -12.16
N PRO A 21 -1.61 0.64 -11.05
CA PRO A 21 -2.97 1.17 -11.05
C PRO A 21 -3.18 2.30 -12.06
N GLN A 22 -2.14 3.09 -12.32
CA GLN A 22 -2.18 4.24 -13.23
C GLN A 22 -1.96 3.84 -14.70
N CYS A 23 -1.52 2.60 -14.95
CA CYS A 23 -1.33 2.04 -16.28
C CYS A 23 -2.10 0.71 -16.40
N PRO A 24 -3.44 0.73 -16.48
CA PRO A 24 -4.23 -0.49 -16.64
C PRO A 24 -3.75 -1.32 -17.84
N GLY A 25 -3.57 -2.63 -17.62
CA GLY A 25 -3.04 -3.56 -18.63
C GLY A 25 -1.51 -3.64 -18.70
N LEU A 26 -0.77 -2.79 -17.97
CA LEU A 26 0.67 -2.96 -17.81
C LEU A 26 0.94 -4.21 -16.96
N ALA A 27 1.59 -5.20 -17.55
CA ALA A 27 2.09 -6.38 -16.87
C ALA A 27 3.49 -6.69 -17.37
N VAL A 28 4.48 -6.61 -16.48
CA VAL A 28 5.88 -6.96 -16.75
C VAL A 28 6.25 -8.08 -15.81
N ALA A 29 6.83 -9.16 -16.32
CA ALA A 29 7.29 -10.28 -15.51
C ALA A 29 8.67 -10.71 -15.96
N GLU A 30 9.61 -10.80 -15.02
CA GLU A 30 11.00 -11.17 -15.29
C GLU A 30 11.51 -12.18 -14.25
N PRO A 31 12.49 -13.05 -14.58
CA PRO A 31 13.01 -14.05 -13.66
C PRO A 31 13.64 -13.45 -12.39
N THR A 32 14.26 -12.28 -12.50
CA THR A 32 14.93 -11.60 -11.37
C THR A 32 14.45 -10.17 -11.17
N ALA A 33 14.53 -9.69 -9.92
CA ALA A 33 14.23 -8.29 -9.60
C ALA A 33 15.15 -7.29 -10.34
N ALA A 34 16.37 -7.71 -10.71
CA ALA A 34 17.30 -6.89 -11.46
C ALA A 34 16.87 -6.74 -12.93
N GLU A 35 16.46 -7.84 -13.56
CA GLU A 35 15.90 -7.83 -14.91
C GLU A 35 14.60 -7.03 -14.95
N LEU A 36 13.70 -7.23 -13.98
CA LEU A 36 12.46 -6.45 -13.87
C LEU A 36 12.76 -4.94 -13.77
N ARG A 37 13.71 -4.55 -12.91
CA ARG A 37 14.15 -3.15 -12.77
C ARG A 37 14.70 -2.58 -14.09
N GLY A 38 15.40 -3.40 -14.87
CA GLY A 38 15.91 -3.02 -16.18
C GLY A 38 14.82 -2.87 -17.24
N ALA A 39 13.81 -3.75 -17.22
CA ALA A 39 12.72 -3.78 -18.21
C ALA A 39 11.65 -2.70 -17.97
N LEU A 40 11.42 -2.31 -16.71
CA LEU A 40 10.35 -1.38 -16.34
C LEU A 40 10.36 -0.02 -17.08
N PRO A 41 11.50 0.69 -17.20
CA PRO A 41 11.53 1.97 -17.92
C PRO A 41 11.15 1.84 -19.40
N GLU A 42 11.58 0.77 -20.07
CA GLU A 42 11.25 0.53 -21.48
C GLU A 42 9.77 0.19 -21.65
N ALA A 43 9.24 -0.70 -20.79
CA ALA A 43 7.83 -1.07 -20.81
C ALA A 43 6.91 0.14 -20.58
N LEU A 44 7.26 1.02 -19.64
CA LEU A 44 6.51 2.26 -19.38
C LEU A 44 6.65 3.28 -20.52
N THR A 45 7.85 3.43 -21.08
CA THR A 45 8.06 4.29 -22.25
C THR A 45 7.21 3.83 -23.43
N TRP A 46 7.14 2.51 -23.66
CA TRP A 46 6.28 1.94 -24.68
C TRP A 46 4.80 2.16 -24.38
N TYR A 47 4.36 1.97 -23.12
CA TYR A 47 2.99 2.22 -22.69
C TYR A 47 2.54 3.66 -22.95
N PHE A 48 3.45 4.63 -22.83
CA PHE A 48 3.20 6.05 -23.06
C PHE A 48 3.64 6.53 -24.45
N ASP A 49 3.55 5.69 -25.49
CA ASP A 49 3.81 6.04 -26.89
C ASP A 49 5.20 6.69 -27.13
N GLY A 50 6.20 6.28 -26.36
CA GLY A 50 7.58 6.77 -26.45
C GLY A 50 7.90 7.95 -25.52
N ASP A 51 6.93 8.45 -24.75
CA ASP A 51 7.18 9.51 -23.76
C ASP A 51 7.88 8.96 -22.52
N SER A 52 9.05 9.54 -22.20
CA SER A 52 9.92 9.15 -21.07
C SER A 52 10.03 10.21 -19.98
N ASP A 53 9.22 11.29 -20.01
CA ASP A 53 9.21 12.32 -18.95
C ASP A 53 8.42 11.86 -17.71
N PHE A 54 8.92 10.82 -17.04
CA PHE A 54 8.35 10.27 -15.83
C PHE A 54 9.39 9.77 -14.83
N GLU A 55 8.97 9.70 -13.57
CA GLU A 55 9.66 9.03 -12.48
C GLU A 55 8.89 7.78 -12.07
N ILE A 56 9.61 6.71 -11.72
CA ILE A 56 9.01 5.45 -11.27
C ILE A 56 9.11 5.38 -9.75
N LEU A 57 7.97 5.30 -9.06
CA LEU A 57 7.89 5.03 -7.63
C LEU A 57 7.51 3.56 -7.42
N VAL A 58 8.46 2.75 -6.94
CA VAL A 58 8.24 1.32 -6.73
C VAL A 58 7.63 1.04 -5.37
N HIS A 59 6.59 0.21 -5.32
CA HIS A 59 5.98 -0.34 -4.10
C HIS A 59 6.19 -1.85 -4.10
N LEU A 60 7.00 -2.36 -3.18
CA LEU A 60 7.25 -3.79 -3.05
C LEU A 60 6.16 -4.44 -2.19
N GLU A 61 5.52 -5.46 -2.72
CA GLU A 61 4.60 -6.34 -2.00
C GLU A 61 5.28 -7.63 -1.57
N GLN A 62 4.98 -8.02 -0.33
CA GLN A 62 5.40 -9.28 0.25
C GLN A 62 4.27 -9.91 1.05
N GLU A 63 4.10 -11.23 0.93
CA GLU A 63 3.19 -11.98 1.80
C GLU A 63 3.85 -12.20 3.16
N LEU A 64 3.11 -11.89 4.22
CA LEU A 64 3.56 -12.03 5.58
C LEU A 64 2.43 -12.63 6.43
N ARG A 65 2.50 -13.93 6.67
CA ARG A 65 1.59 -14.64 7.60
C ARG A 65 0.12 -14.45 7.23
N GLY A 66 -0.21 -14.54 5.94
CA GLY A 66 -1.58 -14.46 5.43
C GLY A 66 -2.12 -13.05 5.18
N VAL A 67 -1.27 -12.02 5.19
CA VAL A 67 -1.60 -10.68 4.68
C VAL A 67 -0.51 -10.22 3.70
N VAL A 68 -0.85 -9.29 2.81
CA VAL A 68 0.11 -8.63 1.91
C VAL A 68 0.57 -7.34 2.57
N VAL A 69 1.89 -7.12 2.62
CA VAL A 69 2.50 -5.90 3.13
C VAL A 69 3.15 -5.16 1.96
N ARG A 70 2.75 -3.91 1.76
CA ARG A 70 3.23 -3.05 0.67
C ARG A 70 4.12 -1.94 1.21
N ILE A 71 5.35 -1.87 0.69
CA ILE A 71 6.41 -0.97 1.16
C ILE A 71 6.94 -0.16 -0.02
N ALA A 72 6.76 1.16 0.01
CA ALA A 72 7.36 2.03 -1.00
C ALA A 72 8.89 2.06 -0.88
N GLN A 73 9.55 2.03 -2.03
CA GLN A 73 11.00 2.08 -2.19
C GLN A 73 11.41 3.51 -2.53
N ASP A 74 11.17 4.42 -1.58
CA ASP A 74 11.49 5.85 -1.68
C ASP A 74 12.61 6.25 -0.70
N ALA A 75 12.82 7.56 -0.53
CA ALA A 75 13.81 8.10 0.40
C ALA A 75 13.57 7.70 1.87
N PHE A 76 12.38 7.22 2.22
CA PHE A 76 11.98 6.79 3.56
C PHE A 76 11.84 5.26 3.68
N GLY A 77 12.46 4.51 2.78
CA GLY A 77 12.33 3.05 2.74
C GLY A 77 12.69 2.36 4.06
N TRP A 78 13.63 2.92 4.84
CA TRP A 78 13.99 2.39 6.15
C TRP A 78 12.86 2.54 7.17
N GLU A 79 12.26 3.72 7.27
CA GLU A 79 11.14 4.00 8.17
C GLU A 79 9.93 3.14 7.83
N ARG A 80 9.66 2.94 6.53
CA ARG A 80 8.58 2.06 6.07
C ARG A 80 8.85 0.60 6.38
N GLN A 81 10.11 0.16 6.27
CA GLN A 81 10.51 -1.19 6.69
C GLN A 81 10.28 -1.41 8.20
N LEU A 82 10.54 -0.41 9.04
CA LEU A 82 10.22 -0.50 10.48
C LEU A 82 8.73 -0.65 10.76
N VAL A 83 7.86 -0.03 9.94
CA VAL A 83 6.40 -0.25 10.04
C VAL A 83 6.05 -1.69 9.68
N ALA A 84 6.63 -2.23 8.61
CA ALA A 84 6.44 -3.62 8.20
C ALA A 84 6.91 -4.61 9.27
N GLU A 85 8.05 -4.35 9.92
CA GLU A 85 8.56 -5.17 11.02
C GLU A 85 7.62 -5.19 12.23
N ARG A 86 7.07 -4.03 12.61
CA ARG A 86 6.06 -3.94 13.68
C ARG A 86 4.79 -4.70 13.30
N LEU A 87 4.38 -4.64 12.04
CA LEU A 87 3.22 -5.38 11.55
C LEU A 87 3.48 -6.89 11.61
N GLY A 88 4.68 -7.32 11.22
CA GLY A 88 5.13 -8.71 11.36
C GLY A 88 5.17 -9.20 12.80
N ALA A 89 5.60 -8.35 13.73
CA ALA A 89 5.58 -8.65 15.16
C ALA A 89 4.14 -8.81 15.68
N ALA A 90 3.23 -7.90 15.32
CA ALA A 90 1.82 -7.98 15.67
C ALA A 90 1.15 -9.24 15.10
N LEU A 91 1.46 -9.62 13.85
CA LEU A 91 1.03 -10.88 13.24
C LEU A 91 1.63 -12.13 13.90
N GLY A 92 2.54 -11.98 14.86
CA GLY A 92 3.06 -13.06 15.71
C GLY A 92 2.39 -13.22 17.05
N VAL A 93 1.48 -12.32 17.41
CA VAL A 93 0.64 -12.45 18.59
C VAL A 93 -0.75 -12.88 18.12
N GLU A 94 -1.18 -14.08 18.51
CA GLU A 94 -2.39 -14.73 17.95
C GLU A 94 -3.62 -13.80 17.96
N ASP A 95 -3.96 -13.22 19.12
CA ASP A 95 -5.10 -12.31 19.28
C ASP A 95 -5.03 -11.08 18.36
N GLN A 96 -3.83 -10.62 18.01
CA GLN A 96 -3.63 -9.48 17.12
C GLN A 96 -3.66 -9.93 15.66
N ALA A 97 -3.05 -11.08 15.36
CA ALA A 97 -3.06 -11.68 14.04
C ALA A 97 -4.48 -11.99 13.57
N GLU A 98 -5.34 -12.53 14.43
CA GLU A 98 -6.76 -12.74 14.15
C GLU A 98 -7.46 -11.42 13.77
N ARG A 99 -7.17 -10.33 14.50
CA ARG A 99 -7.77 -9.01 14.22
C ARG A 99 -7.27 -8.42 12.91
N LEU A 100 -5.98 -8.53 12.63
CA LEU A 100 -5.37 -8.02 11.40
C LEU A 100 -5.89 -8.80 10.18
N ARG A 101 -6.01 -10.13 10.29
CA ARG A 101 -6.60 -10.99 9.24
C ARG A 101 -8.11 -10.85 9.10
N ALA A 102 -8.79 -10.14 10.00
CA ALA A 102 -10.22 -9.87 9.90
C ALA A 102 -10.55 -8.64 9.03
N ALA A 103 -9.53 -7.90 8.58
CA ALA A 103 -9.70 -6.77 7.67
C ALA A 103 -10.33 -7.22 6.33
N PRO A 104 -11.13 -6.37 5.67
CA PRO A 104 -11.75 -6.72 4.40
C PRO A 104 -10.70 -6.98 3.31
N PRO A 105 -10.81 -8.08 2.56
CA PRO A 105 -9.94 -8.32 1.43
C PRO A 105 -10.30 -7.44 0.22
N ASN A 106 -9.33 -7.21 -0.66
CA ASN A 106 -9.52 -6.62 -1.98
C ASN A 106 -10.25 -7.56 -2.95
N SER A 107 -10.50 -7.11 -4.18
CA SER A 107 -11.07 -7.90 -5.26
C SER A 107 -10.30 -9.20 -5.58
N ALA A 108 -8.99 -9.25 -5.31
CA ALA A 108 -8.15 -10.44 -5.44
C ALA A 108 -8.25 -11.41 -4.24
N GLY A 109 -9.00 -11.07 -3.20
CA GLY A 109 -9.14 -11.87 -1.98
C GLY A 109 -8.00 -11.66 -0.97
N GLU A 110 -7.17 -10.64 -1.17
CA GLU A 110 -5.97 -10.35 -0.37
C GLU A 110 -6.25 -9.24 0.64
N ILE A 111 -5.67 -9.36 1.84
CA ILE A 111 -5.68 -8.27 2.84
C ILE A 111 -4.40 -7.48 2.68
N VAL A 112 -4.50 -6.25 2.19
CA VAL A 112 -3.33 -5.42 1.87
C VAL A 112 -3.10 -4.36 2.95
N TYR A 113 -1.92 -4.39 3.55
CA TYR A 113 -1.42 -3.37 4.46
C TYR A 113 -0.37 -2.50 3.80
N VAL A 114 -0.65 -1.21 3.64
CA VAL A 114 0.29 -0.21 3.13
C VAL A 114 1.08 0.39 4.29
N CYS A 115 2.41 0.28 4.24
CA CYS A 115 3.30 0.88 5.24
C CYS A 115 3.49 2.38 4.95
N ALA A 116 2.62 3.19 5.57
CA ALA A 116 2.63 4.64 5.41
C ALA A 116 3.34 5.32 6.59
N LEU A 117 3.67 6.59 6.36
CA LEU A 117 4.23 7.51 7.34
C LEU A 117 3.23 8.64 7.61
N PRO A 118 3.25 9.26 8.80
CA PRO A 118 2.35 10.37 9.12
C PRO A 118 2.47 11.56 8.15
N THR A 119 3.60 11.71 7.49
CA THR A 119 3.83 12.77 6.49
C THR A 119 3.28 12.46 5.11
N ASP A 120 2.90 11.20 4.84
CA ASP A 120 2.37 10.85 3.52
C ASP A 120 0.98 11.48 3.33
N PRO A 121 0.72 12.11 2.18
CA PRO A 121 -0.59 12.65 1.85
C PRO A 121 -1.55 11.57 1.38
N ILE A 122 -2.85 11.82 1.45
CA ILE A 122 -3.87 10.90 0.93
C ILE A 122 -3.69 10.62 -0.57
N SER A 123 -3.28 11.63 -1.35
CA SER A 123 -2.97 11.48 -2.78
C SER A 123 -1.95 10.37 -3.05
N TRP A 124 -0.96 10.21 -2.16
CA TRP A 124 0.06 9.15 -2.26
C TRP A 124 -0.53 7.75 -2.07
N LEU A 125 -1.54 7.60 -1.22
CA LEU A 125 -2.28 6.34 -1.09
C LEU A 125 -3.17 6.10 -2.31
N THR A 126 -3.92 7.10 -2.76
CA THR A 126 -4.85 6.90 -3.88
C THR A 126 -4.14 6.59 -5.20
N ALA A 127 -2.89 7.04 -5.37
CA ALA A 127 -2.08 6.75 -6.55
C ALA A 127 -1.65 5.28 -6.67
N GLN A 128 -1.82 4.46 -5.62
CA GLN A 128 -1.41 3.06 -5.57
C GLN A 128 -2.57 2.08 -5.38
N VAL A 129 -3.83 2.51 -5.51
CA VAL A 129 -5.01 1.64 -5.38
C VAL A 129 -5.59 1.36 -6.77
N ASP A 130 -5.77 0.08 -7.12
CA ASP A 130 -6.25 -0.38 -8.44
C ASP A 130 -7.70 0.03 -8.73
N ASP A 131 -8.60 -0.13 -7.76
CA ASP A 131 -9.99 0.34 -7.83
C ASP A 131 -10.29 1.16 -6.56
N VAL A 132 -10.92 2.33 -6.71
CA VAL A 132 -11.35 3.18 -5.59
C VAL A 132 -12.23 2.41 -4.60
N ALA A 133 -12.91 1.36 -5.04
CA ALA A 133 -13.68 0.48 -4.18
C ALA A 133 -12.86 -0.57 -3.41
N ASP A 134 -11.65 -0.92 -3.87
CA ASP A 134 -10.86 -2.00 -3.30
C ASP A 134 -10.32 -1.64 -1.90
N PRO A 135 -10.66 -2.44 -0.87
CA PRO A 135 -10.19 -2.16 0.48
C PRO A 135 -8.66 -2.25 0.60
N VAL A 136 -8.07 -1.23 1.21
CA VAL A 136 -6.67 -1.24 1.66
C VAL A 136 -6.59 -0.74 3.10
N VAL A 137 -5.66 -1.30 3.87
CA VAL A 137 -5.41 -0.87 5.24
C VAL A 137 -4.09 -0.13 5.30
N VAL A 138 -4.11 1.12 5.73
CA VAL A 138 -2.90 1.88 6.01
C VAL A 138 -2.41 1.53 7.41
N ALA A 139 -1.17 1.07 7.52
CA ALA A 139 -0.47 0.90 8.78
C ALA A 139 0.47 2.09 9.01
N LEU A 140 0.32 2.75 10.16
CA LEU A 140 1.09 3.92 10.55
C LEU A 140 1.83 3.68 11.86
N PRO A 141 3.08 4.16 11.98
CA PRO A 141 3.81 4.05 13.23
C PRO A 141 3.23 5.02 14.26
N VAL A 142 2.97 4.52 15.47
CA VAL A 142 2.70 5.32 16.67
C VAL A 142 3.78 5.09 17.72
N PRO A 143 3.85 5.90 18.80
CA PRO A 143 4.79 5.67 19.89
C PRO A 143 4.69 4.26 20.50
N GLN A 144 5.76 3.81 21.17
CA GLN A 144 5.82 2.54 21.92
C GLN A 144 5.65 1.27 21.06
N SER A 145 6.14 1.28 19.82
CA SER A 145 6.11 0.13 18.89
C SER A 145 4.72 -0.30 18.43
N MET A 146 3.67 0.40 18.83
CA MET A 146 2.31 0.09 18.39
C MET A 146 2.10 0.49 16.91
N LEU A 147 1.01 -0.01 16.35
CA LEU A 147 0.53 0.38 15.02
C LEU A 147 -0.86 0.99 15.11
N TRP A 148 -1.06 2.04 14.31
CA TRP A 148 -2.38 2.57 14.04
C TRP A 148 -2.80 2.15 12.64
N THR A 149 -3.96 1.49 12.53
CA THR A 149 -4.47 1.01 11.25
C THR A 149 -5.70 1.80 10.83
N LEU A 150 -5.72 2.31 9.60
CA LEU A 150 -6.87 3.00 9.01
C LEU A 150 -7.27 2.31 7.70
N GLN A 151 -8.54 1.93 7.58
CA GLN A 151 -9.05 1.29 6.38
C GLN A 151 -9.59 2.32 5.38
N PHE A 152 -9.25 2.16 4.11
CA PHE A 152 -9.78 2.88 2.97
C PHE A 152 -10.49 1.92 2.01
N GLY A 153 -11.36 2.46 1.15
CA GLY A 153 -12.15 1.69 0.16
C GLY A 153 -13.53 1.25 0.67
N ASN A 154 -14.43 0.95 -0.27
CA ASN A 154 -15.81 0.52 0.00
C ASN A 154 -15.86 -0.98 0.35
N GLY A 155 -15.26 -1.34 1.47
CA GLY A 155 -15.45 -2.66 2.06
C GLY A 155 -16.89 -2.81 2.54
N SER A 156 -17.76 -3.41 1.74
CA SER A 156 -19.13 -3.73 2.16
C SER A 156 -19.11 -4.78 3.28
N ARG A 157 -19.12 -4.33 4.53
CA ARG A 157 -19.60 -5.12 5.67
C ARG A 157 -20.65 -4.33 6.44
N VAL A 158 -21.80 -4.97 6.63
CA VAL A 158 -22.87 -4.56 7.53
C VAL A 158 -22.29 -4.30 8.92
N GLY A 159 -22.29 -3.04 9.36
CA GLY A 159 -22.06 -2.66 10.76
C GLY A 159 -20.98 -1.61 11.04
N ALA A 160 -20.11 -1.27 10.08
CA ALA A 160 -19.19 -0.14 10.22
C ALA A 160 -19.02 0.50 8.84
N GLY A 161 -19.57 1.70 8.65
CA GLY A 161 -19.59 2.37 7.36
C GLY A 161 -18.17 2.60 6.82
N PRO A 162 -18.00 2.61 5.49
CA PRO A 162 -16.73 2.99 4.87
C PRO A 162 -16.30 4.37 5.36
N VAL A 163 -15.00 4.57 5.51
CA VAL A 163 -14.38 5.89 5.64
C VAL A 163 -14.43 6.52 4.24
N ASP A 164 -15.63 6.92 3.82
CA ASP A 164 -15.83 7.83 2.68
C ASP A 164 -15.52 9.24 3.15
N VAL A 165 -14.28 9.43 3.63
CA VAL A 165 -13.89 10.69 4.22
C VAL A 165 -13.22 11.48 3.13
N GLY A 166 -13.95 12.49 2.66
CA GLY A 166 -13.52 13.52 1.72
C GLY A 166 -12.38 14.39 2.26
N TYR A 167 -11.31 13.75 2.73
CA TYR A 167 -10.05 14.40 3.00
C TYR A 167 -9.50 14.95 1.68
N LEU A 168 -8.97 16.16 1.73
CA LEU A 168 -8.32 16.75 0.57
C LEU A 168 -7.09 15.91 0.20
N PRO A 169 -6.72 15.81 -1.09
CA PRO A 169 -5.59 14.99 -1.55
C PRO A 169 -4.26 15.31 -0.83
N ASP A 170 -4.07 16.55 -0.38
CA ASP A 170 -2.86 17.00 0.32
C ASP A 170 -2.92 16.79 1.84
N THR A 171 -4.04 16.31 2.38
CA THR A 171 -4.18 15.98 3.80
C THR A 171 -3.26 14.83 4.14
N THR A 172 -2.45 14.99 5.17
CA THR A 172 -1.49 13.97 5.64
C THR A 172 -2.14 13.00 6.61
N PHE A 173 -1.61 11.77 6.70
CA PHE A 173 -2.08 10.82 7.69
C PHE A 173 -1.90 11.31 9.14
N GLY A 174 -0.88 12.11 9.41
CA GLY A 174 -0.67 12.73 10.71
C GLY A 174 -1.79 13.69 11.08
N GLU A 175 -2.25 14.52 10.13
CA GLU A 175 -3.42 15.40 10.33
C GLU A 175 -4.69 14.58 10.57
N ILE A 176 -4.88 13.49 9.83
CA ILE A 176 -6.00 12.57 10.04
C ILE A 176 -5.95 11.97 11.44
N MET A 177 -4.79 11.47 11.89
CA MET A 177 -4.62 10.90 13.23
C MET A 177 -5.03 11.87 14.35
N THR A 178 -4.83 13.18 14.16
CA THR A 178 -5.23 14.20 15.14
C THR A 178 -6.71 14.58 15.11
N THR A 179 -7.37 14.37 13.97
CA THR A 179 -8.77 14.82 13.73
C THR A 179 -9.77 13.67 13.69
N PHE A 180 -9.29 12.42 13.60
CA PHE A 180 -10.15 11.25 13.44
C PHE A 180 -10.94 10.95 14.71
N THR A 181 -12.25 11.14 14.64
CA THR A 181 -13.22 10.83 15.71
C THR A 181 -14.14 9.64 15.36
N GLY A 182 -13.85 8.93 14.26
CA GLY A 182 -14.70 7.84 13.74
C GLY A 182 -14.55 6.48 14.45
N PRO A 183 -15.48 5.53 14.23
CA PRO A 183 -15.47 4.21 14.88
C PRO A 183 -14.34 3.25 14.44
N GLY A 184 -13.35 3.74 13.70
CA GLY A 184 -12.25 2.94 13.13
C GLY A 184 -10.93 3.01 13.90
N LEU A 185 -10.88 3.69 15.05
CA LEU A 185 -9.64 3.82 15.81
C LEU A 185 -9.29 2.48 16.46
N LYS A 186 -8.43 1.69 15.81
CA LYS A 186 -7.92 0.43 16.36
C LYS A 186 -6.41 0.55 16.53
N LEU A 187 -6.01 0.75 17.79
CA LEU A 187 -4.64 0.61 18.24
C LEU A 187 -4.37 -0.89 18.42
N SER A 188 -3.54 -1.48 17.56
CA SER A 188 -2.92 -2.78 17.84
C SER A 188 -1.58 -2.52 18.51
N ALA A 189 -1.46 -2.96 19.76
CA ALA A 189 -0.27 -2.79 20.59
C ALA A 189 0.85 -3.75 20.18
#